data_AF-A0A5E9AXL1-F1
#
_entry.id   AF-A0A5E9AXL1-F1
#
_cell.length_a   1.000
_cell.length_b   1.000
_cell.length_c   1.000
_cell.angle_alpha   90.00
_cell.angle_beta   90.00
_cell.angle_gamma   90.00
#
_symmetry.space_group_name_H-M   'P 1'
#
loop_
_entity.id
_entity.type
_entity.pdbx_description
1 polymer ?
#
loop_
_entity_poly.entity_id
_entity_poly.type
_entity_poly.pdbx_seq_one_letter_code
_entity_poly.pdbx_strand_id
1 'polypeptide(L)'
;MPGFSRLAAMVVGMIAICFVCRPVIAATPAELYQAQTIVTGTGDVNRQIGFKDCLDKVLVKVSGDQRLTQKTQMLALREKAADFVQSFRYRDRLEGIPIHDEQGTHDRPHDLTCLYKPAVVDKLLAQLGSRPWPGERPPIAVFMTAEQGARHFVLTQD
;
A
#
# COMPACT_ATOMS: atom_id res chain seq x y z
N MET A 1 53.95 7.06 17.99
CA MET A 1 52.61 6.99 18.59
C MET A 1 51.60 6.42 17.58
N PRO A 2 51.48 5.09 17.44
CA PRO A 2 50.61 4.45 16.43
C PRO A 2 49.14 4.25 16.87
N GLY A 3 48.79 4.54 18.13
CA GLY A 3 47.46 4.31 18.68
C GLY A 3 46.37 5.29 18.20
N PHE A 4 46.73 6.54 17.94
CA PHE A 4 45.78 7.58 17.50
C PHE A 4 45.20 7.30 16.10
N SER A 5 45.99 6.71 15.20
CA SER A 5 45.56 6.38 13.83
C SER A 5 44.54 5.23 13.79
N ARG A 6 44.66 4.26 14.70
CA ARG A 6 43.72 3.13 14.82
C ARG A 6 42.37 3.56 15.39
N LEU A 7 42.37 4.49 16.35
CA LEU A 7 41.15 5.07 16.91
C LEU A 7 40.40 5.92 15.89
N ALA A 8 41.11 6.74 15.11
CA ALA A 8 40.51 7.53 14.04
C ALA A 8 39.87 6.65 12.95
N ALA A 9 40.55 5.59 12.52
CA ALA A 9 40.01 4.64 11.54
C ALA A 9 38.78 3.88 12.07
N MET A 10 38.76 3.53 13.36
CA MET A 10 37.62 2.86 14.00
C MET A 10 36.39 3.79 14.09
N VAL A 11 36.59 5.07 14.43
CA VAL A 11 35.51 6.06 14.47
C VAL A 11 34.94 6.33 13.07
N VAL A 12 35.81 6.45 12.05
CA VAL A 12 35.37 6.62 10.65
C VAL A 12 34.59 5.40 10.15
N GLY A 13 35.04 4.19 10.49
CA GLY A 13 34.31 2.95 10.16
C GLY A 13 32.95 2.87 10.84
N MET A 14 32.86 3.28 12.11
CA MET A 14 31.59 3.27 12.85
C MET A 14 30.60 4.33 12.33
N ILE A 15 31.08 5.51 11.91
CA ILE A 15 30.25 6.53 11.25
C ILE A 15 29.77 6.03 9.89
N ALA A 16 30.63 5.38 9.10
CA ALA A 16 30.26 4.81 7.81
C ALA A 16 29.16 3.75 7.92
N ILE A 17 29.19 2.89 8.96
CA ILE A 17 28.15 1.88 9.22
C ILE A 17 26.81 2.55 9.56
N CYS A 18 26.80 3.64 10.32
CA CYS A 18 25.57 4.39 10.62
C CYS A 18 24.92 5.02 9.38
N PHE A 19 25.67 5.32 8.32
CA PHE A 19 25.13 5.87 7.07
C PHE A 19 24.45 4.84 6.16
N VAL A 20 24.68 3.53 6.37
CA VAL A 20 24.07 2.47 5.57
C VAL A 20 22.67 2.10 6.10
N CYS A 21 22.37 2.41 7.36
CA CYS A 21 21.04 2.26 7.93
C CYS A 21 20.09 3.32 7.37
N ARG A 22 19.41 3.01 6.27
CA ARG A 22 18.30 3.83 5.79
C ARG A 22 17.18 3.81 6.84
N PRO A 23 16.66 4.98 7.28
CA PRO A 23 15.48 4.99 8.13
C PRO A 23 14.30 4.40 7.34
N VAL A 24 13.71 3.32 7.86
CA VAL A 24 12.37 2.92 7.46
C VAL A 24 11.42 3.97 8.05
N ILE A 25 10.91 4.84 7.18
CA ILE A 25 9.92 5.84 7.56
C ILE A 25 8.57 5.13 7.59
N ALA A 26 7.93 5.10 8.76
CA ALA A 26 6.57 4.62 8.89
C ALA A 26 5.61 5.46 8.03
N ALA A 27 4.62 4.82 7.41
CA ALA A 27 3.63 5.51 6.59
C ALA A 27 2.98 6.65 7.39
N THR A 28 2.86 7.82 6.77
CA THR A 28 2.20 8.96 7.42
C THR A 28 0.72 8.62 7.70
N PRO A 29 0.07 9.24 8.71
CA PRO A 29 -1.36 9.02 8.94
C PRO A 29 -2.20 9.26 7.68
N ALA A 30 -1.83 10.24 6.84
CA ALA A 30 -2.48 10.51 5.57
C ALA A 30 -2.36 9.34 4.58
N GLU A 31 -1.21 8.66 4.53
CA GLU A 31 -1.01 7.47 3.71
C GLU A 31 -1.83 6.26 4.18
N LEU A 32 -2.30 6.23 5.43
CA LEU A 32 -3.15 5.16 5.94
C LEU A 32 -4.58 5.21 5.37
N TYR A 33 -5.10 6.41 5.12
CA TYR A 33 -6.47 6.65 4.61
C TYR A 33 -6.51 6.77 3.08
N GLN A 34 -5.63 6.04 2.40
CA GLN A 34 -5.68 5.84 0.96
C GLN A 34 -5.49 4.37 0.60
N ALA A 35 -6.12 3.96 -0.49
CA ALA A 35 -5.99 2.65 -1.08
C ALA A 35 -5.76 2.75 -2.59
N GLN A 36 -5.09 1.75 -3.14
CA GLN A 36 -4.84 1.65 -4.58
C GLN A 36 -5.32 0.30 -5.10
N THR A 37 -5.90 0.31 -6.30
CA THR A 37 -6.28 -0.89 -7.03
C THR A 37 -5.98 -0.73 -8.51
N ILE A 38 -5.90 -1.84 -9.23
CA ILE A 38 -5.70 -1.83 -10.67
C ILE A 38 -7.08 -1.90 -11.32
N VAL A 39 -7.32 -1.02 -12.29
CA VAL A 39 -8.53 -1.03 -13.12
C VAL A 39 -8.15 -1.07 -14.59
N THR A 40 -9.02 -1.66 -15.40
CA THR A 40 -8.90 -1.64 -16.86
C THR A 40 -9.55 -0.35 -17.36
N GLY A 41 -8.74 0.61 -17.82
CA GLY A 41 -9.24 1.92 -18.27
C GLY A 41 -9.72 2.85 -17.16
N THR A 42 -10.28 3.99 -17.54
CA THR A 42 -10.69 5.08 -16.63
C THR A 42 -12.20 5.34 -16.60
N GLY A 43 -12.96 4.61 -17.41
CA GLY A 43 -14.41 4.71 -17.55
C GLY A 43 -15.17 4.44 -16.25
N ASP A 44 -16.39 4.96 -16.18
CA ASP A 44 -17.19 5.01 -14.94
C ASP A 44 -17.48 3.64 -14.34
N VAL A 45 -17.76 2.64 -15.17
CA VAL A 45 -18.02 1.25 -14.72
C VAL A 45 -16.79 0.67 -14.03
N ASN A 46 -15.62 0.80 -14.65
CA ASN A 46 -14.35 0.30 -14.09
C ASN A 46 -13.95 1.08 -12.84
N ARG A 47 -14.24 2.38 -12.81
CA ARG A 47 -14.03 3.22 -11.64
C ARG A 47 -14.90 2.80 -10.45
N GLN A 48 -16.17 2.49 -10.67
CA GLN A 48 -17.08 2.02 -9.61
C GLN A 48 -16.62 0.69 -9.01
N ILE A 49 -16.16 -0.25 -9.85
CA ILE A 49 -15.55 -1.50 -9.37
C ILE A 49 -14.31 -1.19 -8.52
N GLY A 50 -13.44 -0.31 -9.02
CA GLY A 50 -12.23 0.07 -8.28
C GLY A 50 -12.51 0.78 -6.96
N PHE A 51 -13.59 1.56 -6.85
CA PHE A 51 -14.01 2.16 -5.58
C PHE A 51 -14.44 1.12 -4.55
N LYS A 52 -15.12 0.04 -4.97
CA LYS A 52 -15.48 -1.09 -4.09
C LYS A 52 -14.22 -1.75 -3.51
N ASP A 53 -13.24 -2.03 -4.37
CA ASP A 53 -11.97 -2.63 -3.96
C ASP A 53 -11.17 -1.71 -3.03
N CYS A 54 -11.09 -0.43 -3.36
CA CYS A 54 -10.39 0.55 -2.53
C CYS A 54 -11.04 0.72 -1.15
N LEU A 55 -12.37 0.66 -1.07
CA LEU A 55 -13.10 0.70 0.21
C LEU A 55 -12.72 -0.49 1.10
N ASP A 56 -12.73 -1.70 0.54
CA ASP A 56 -12.32 -2.91 1.28
C ASP A 56 -10.89 -2.79 1.79
N LYS A 57 -9.98 -2.37 0.91
CA LYS A 57 -8.56 -2.19 1.23
C LYS A 57 -8.34 -1.15 2.32
N VAL A 58 -8.98 0.02 2.25
CA VAL A 58 -8.75 1.09 3.24
C VAL A 58 -9.30 0.70 4.62
N LEU A 59 -10.47 0.04 4.69
CA LEU A 59 -11.04 -0.40 5.96
C LEU A 59 -10.14 -1.43 6.64
N VAL A 60 -9.63 -2.41 5.89
CA VAL A 60 -8.66 -3.39 6.42
C VAL A 60 -7.35 -2.71 6.79
N LYS A 61 -6.84 -1.81 5.94
CA LYS A 61 -5.56 -1.11 6.17
C LYS A 61 -5.60 -0.23 7.42
N VAL A 62 -6.71 0.44 7.71
CA VAL A 62 -6.85 1.34 8.88
C VAL A 62 -7.11 0.55 10.16
N SER A 63 -7.94 -0.48 10.13
CA SER A 63 -8.31 -1.27 11.31
C SER A 63 -7.36 -2.42 11.65
N GLY A 64 -6.70 -2.99 10.64
CA GLY A 64 -5.99 -4.27 10.75
C GLY A 64 -6.90 -5.50 10.78
N ASP A 65 -8.22 -5.35 10.59
CA ASP A 65 -9.18 -6.46 10.69
C ASP A 65 -9.67 -6.94 9.32
N GLN A 66 -9.08 -8.02 8.81
CA GLN A 66 -9.44 -8.62 7.52
C GLN A 66 -10.88 -9.15 7.46
N ARG A 67 -11.44 -9.52 8.63
CA ARG A 67 -12.80 -10.09 8.73
C ARG A 67 -13.89 -9.10 8.35
N LEU A 68 -13.59 -7.80 8.35
CA LEU A 68 -14.54 -6.75 7.95
C LEU A 68 -15.09 -6.97 6.55
N THR A 69 -14.26 -7.38 5.60
CA THR A 69 -14.64 -7.59 4.20
C THR A 69 -15.69 -8.68 4.01
N GLN A 70 -15.80 -9.60 4.96
CA GLN A 70 -16.73 -10.74 4.94
C GLN A 70 -18.07 -10.44 5.63
N LYS A 71 -18.21 -9.27 6.28
CA LYS A 71 -19.46 -8.89 6.96
C LYS A 71 -20.55 -8.60 5.93
N THR A 72 -21.77 -9.11 6.15
CA THR A 72 -22.91 -8.88 5.26
C THR A 72 -23.21 -7.39 5.07
N GLN A 73 -22.97 -6.56 6.09
CA GLN A 73 -23.13 -5.11 6.03
C GLN A 73 -22.25 -4.46 4.93
N MET A 74 -21.12 -5.07 4.57
CA MET A 74 -20.24 -4.55 3.53
C MET A 74 -20.89 -4.54 2.15
N LEU A 75 -21.87 -5.41 1.87
CA LEU A 75 -22.58 -5.42 0.59
C LEU A 75 -23.22 -4.04 0.32
N ALA A 76 -23.94 -3.49 1.31
CA ALA A 76 -24.58 -2.18 1.18
C ALA A 76 -23.57 -1.02 1.12
N LEU A 77 -22.42 -1.16 1.80
CA LEU A 77 -21.37 -0.14 1.78
C LEU A 77 -20.63 -0.10 0.43
N ARG A 78 -20.38 -1.26 -0.19
CA ARG A 78 -19.75 -1.35 -1.52
C ARG A 78 -20.61 -0.68 -2.59
N GLU A 79 -21.93 -0.84 -2.55
CA GLU A 79 -22.81 -0.14 -3.50
C GLU A 79 -22.76 1.39 -3.36
N LYS A 80 -22.30 1.90 -2.22
CA LYS A 80 -22.12 3.34 -1.96
C LYS A 80 -20.65 3.76 -1.92
N ALA A 81 -19.74 2.93 -2.41
CA ALA A 81 -18.30 3.16 -2.24
C ALA A 81 -17.84 4.51 -2.81
N ALA A 82 -18.44 4.95 -3.92
CA ALA A 82 -18.16 6.24 -4.54
C ALA A 82 -18.39 7.43 -3.59
N ASP A 83 -19.44 7.37 -2.77
CA ASP A 83 -19.84 8.47 -1.88
C ASP A 83 -18.83 8.71 -0.74
N PHE A 84 -18.00 7.71 -0.45
CA PHE A 84 -17.00 7.78 0.60
C PHE A 84 -15.64 8.30 0.11
N VAL A 85 -15.39 8.29 -1.20
CA VAL A 85 -14.14 8.74 -1.79
C VAL A 85 -14.07 10.26 -1.75
N GLN A 86 -13.03 10.81 -1.12
CA GLN A 86 -12.80 12.27 -1.12
C GLN A 86 -12.27 12.75 -2.46
N SER A 87 -11.27 12.04 -2.99
CA SER A 87 -10.66 12.29 -4.28
C SER A 87 -10.00 11.01 -4.79
N PHE A 88 -9.74 10.97 -6.09
CA PHE A 88 -9.06 9.84 -6.71
C PHE A 88 -8.14 10.33 -7.82
N ARG A 89 -7.16 9.50 -8.16
CA ARG A 89 -6.23 9.74 -9.27
C ARG A 89 -5.91 8.45 -10.00
N TYR A 90 -5.64 8.56 -11.29
CA TYR A 90 -5.14 7.48 -12.12
C TYR A 90 -3.65 7.65 -12.39
N ARG A 91 -2.94 6.52 -12.50
CA ARG A 91 -1.61 6.45 -13.11
C ARG A 91 -1.64 5.35 -14.16
N ASP A 92 -1.27 5.68 -15.38
CA ASP A 92 -1.11 4.68 -16.44
C ASP A 92 0.09 3.79 -16.10
N ARG A 93 -0.13 2.48 -16.01
CA ARG A 93 0.93 1.53 -15.64
C ARG A 93 1.93 1.27 -16.75
N LEU A 94 1.54 1.56 -17.99
CA LEU A 94 2.35 1.36 -19.18
C LEU A 94 2.83 2.69 -19.75
N GLU A 95 2.79 3.78 -18.97
CA GLU A 95 3.20 5.12 -19.40
C GLU A 95 4.57 5.06 -20.11
N GLY A 96 4.65 5.65 -21.32
CA GLY A 96 5.84 5.59 -22.17
C GLY A 96 5.95 4.36 -23.08
N ILE A 97 5.11 3.33 -22.90
CA ILE A 97 4.98 2.20 -23.83
C ILE A 97 3.93 2.55 -24.89
N PRO A 98 4.30 2.56 -26.18
CA PRO A 98 3.36 2.78 -27.26
C PRO A 98 2.24 1.76 -27.24
N ILE A 99 1.05 2.20 -27.63
CA ILE A 99 -0.08 1.30 -27.83
C ILE A 99 0.23 0.50 -29.10
N HIS A 100 0.44 -0.81 -28.94
CA HIS A 100 0.77 -1.72 -30.03
C HIS A 100 -0.46 -2.49 -30.56
N ASP A 101 -1.68 -2.09 -30.18
CA ASP A 101 -2.89 -2.73 -30.71
C ASP A 101 -3.35 -2.05 -32.01
N GLU A 102 -3.62 -2.85 -33.03
CA GLU A 102 -3.99 -2.38 -34.37
C GLU A 102 -5.42 -1.80 -34.42
N GLN A 103 -6.17 -1.89 -33.31
CA GLN A 103 -7.56 -1.47 -33.20
C GLN A 103 -7.87 -0.57 -31.99
N GLY A 104 -6.92 -0.22 -31.11
CA GLY A 104 -7.19 0.66 -29.96
C GLY A 104 -8.30 0.19 -29.01
N THR A 105 -8.62 -1.10 -29.03
CA THR A 105 -9.90 -1.62 -28.52
C THR A 105 -9.83 -2.00 -27.04
N HIS A 106 -8.63 -2.25 -26.51
CA HIS A 106 -8.47 -2.60 -25.11
C HIS A 106 -7.98 -1.43 -24.27
N ASP A 107 -8.78 -1.09 -23.27
CA ASP A 107 -8.44 -0.13 -22.23
C ASP A 107 -7.16 -0.55 -21.49
N ARG A 108 -6.19 0.37 -21.38
CA ARG A 108 -4.91 0.14 -20.69
C ARG A 108 -5.12 -0.05 -19.18
N PRO A 109 -4.28 -0.83 -18.49
CA PRO A 109 -4.34 -0.94 -17.04
C PRO A 109 -3.88 0.36 -16.36
N HIS A 110 -4.65 0.83 -15.38
CA HIS A 110 -4.36 2.01 -14.59
C HIS A 110 -4.34 1.67 -13.10
N ASP A 111 -3.44 2.30 -12.36
CA ASP A 111 -3.52 2.36 -10.90
C ASP A 111 -4.54 3.43 -10.49
N LEU A 112 -5.68 3.02 -9.95
CA LEU A 112 -6.65 3.90 -9.31
C LEU A 112 -6.30 4.05 -7.83
N THR A 113 -5.92 5.26 -7.43
CA THR A 113 -5.69 5.59 -6.01
C THR A 113 -6.86 6.39 -5.49
N CYS A 114 -7.51 5.91 -4.42
CA CYS A 114 -8.61 6.57 -3.74
C CYS A 114 -8.14 7.13 -2.39
N LEU A 115 -8.44 8.39 -2.14
CA LEU A 115 -8.16 9.09 -0.89
C LEU A 115 -9.46 9.25 -0.11
N TYR A 116 -9.37 9.08 1.20
CA TYR A 116 -10.52 9.17 2.11
C TYR A 116 -10.23 10.15 3.23
N LYS A 117 -11.29 10.82 3.71
CA LYS A 117 -11.22 11.60 4.95
C LYS A 117 -11.19 10.62 6.14
N PRO A 118 -10.29 10.79 7.13
CA PRO A 118 -10.25 9.92 8.31
C PRO A 118 -11.61 9.77 9.00
N ALA A 119 -12.32 10.89 9.22
CA ALA A 119 -13.63 10.87 9.86
C ALA A 119 -14.69 10.02 9.14
N VAL A 120 -14.58 9.86 7.81
CA VAL A 120 -15.51 9.01 7.04
C VAL A 120 -15.19 7.54 7.28
N VAL A 121 -13.92 7.16 7.14
CA VAL A 121 -13.47 5.77 7.34
C VAL A 121 -13.70 5.32 8.78
N ASP A 122 -13.40 6.16 9.76
CA ASP A 122 -13.59 5.86 11.18
C ASP A 122 -15.06 5.65 11.53
N LYS A 123 -15.95 6.45 10.93
CA LYS A 123 -17.41 6.27 11.07
C LYS A 123 -17.87 4.94 10.47
N LEU A 124 -17.36 4.57 9.29
CA LEU A 124 -17.68 3.28 8.66
C LEU A 124 -17.18 2.11 9.51
N LEU A 125 -15.96 2.20 10.05
CA LEU A 125 -15.42 1.20 10.96
C LEU A 125 -16.30 1.05 12.21
N ALA A 126 -16.72 2.17 12.81
CA ALA A 126 -17.63 2.15 13.96
C ALA A 126 -18.98 1.50 13.63
N GLN A 127 -19.57 1.80 12.46
CA GLN A 127 -20.80 1.14 11.99
C GLN A 127 -20.64 -0.36 11.82
N LEU A 128 -19.45 -0.81 11.44
CA LEU A 128 -19.09 -2.22 11.32
C LEU A 128 -18.67 -2.84 12.67
N GLY A 129 -18.78 -2.13 13.79
CA GLY A 129 -18.35 -2.62 15.11
C GLY A 129 -16.84 -2.82 15.22
N SER A 130 -16.06 -2.03 14.49
CA SER A 130 -14.60 -2.01 14.51
C SER A 130 -14.10 -0.60 14.79
N ARG A 131 -12.77 -0.43 14.83
CA ARG A 131 -12.11 0.83 15.12
C ARG A 131 -10.75 0.90 14.41
N PRO A 132 -10.21 2.10 14.16
CA PRO A 132 -8.82 2.24 13.75
C PRO A 132 -7.86 1.56 14.74
N TRP A 133 -6.69 1.13 14.25
CA TRP A 133 -5.66 0.51 15.09
C TRP A 133 -5.27 1.44 16.27
N PRO A 134 -5.38 1.01 17.54
CA PRO A 134 -5.41 1.89 18.70
C PRO A 134 -4.04 2.38 19.21
N GLY A 135 -2.99 2.39 18.40
CA GLY A 135 -1.65 2.80 18.83
C GLY A 135 -0.59 2.65 17.75
N GLU A 136 0.67 2.48 18.17
CA GLU A 136 1.76 2.16 17.25
C GLU A 136 1.54 0.78 16.63
N ARG A 137 1.78 0.67 15.33
CA ARG A 137 1.69 -0.61 14.63
C ARG A 137 2.96 -1.40 14.87
N PRO A 138 2.87 -2.67 15.31
CA PRO A 138 4.07 -3.47 15.52
C PRO A 138 4.83 -3.64 14.19
N PRO A 139 6.17 -3.56 14.21
CA PRO A 139 6.97 -3.85 13.03
C PRO A 139 6.78 -5.32 12.63
N ILE A 140 6.58 -5.57 11.33
CA ILE A 140 6.43 -6.92 10.78
C ILE A 140 7.70 -7.24 9.99
N ALA A 141 8.36 -8.35 10.32
CA ALA A 141 9.49 -8.88 9.56
C ALA A 141 9.02 -10.09 8.74
N VAL A 142 9.31 -10.10 7.44
CA VAL A 142 9.00 -11.22 6.54
C VAL A 142 10.29 -12.00 6.27
N PHE A 143 10.32 -13.27 6.65
CA PHE A 143 11.38 -14.21 6.29
C PHE A 143 10.89 -15.06 5.13
N MET A 144 11.38 -14.77 3.92
CA MET A 144 10.96 -15.46 2.71
C MET A 144 12.09 -16.34 2.17
N THR A 145 11.74 -17.58 1.83
CA THR A 145 12.59 -18.49 1.06
C THR A 145 11.87 -18.83 -0.22
N ALA A 146 12.62 -18.98 -1.30
CA ALA A 146 12.08 -19.28 -2.61
C ALA A 146 12.90 -20.37 -3.30
N GLU A 147 12.21 -21.16 -4.11
CA GLU A 147 12.77 -22.31 -4.82
C GLU A 147 12.59 -22.12 -6.32
N GLN A 148 13.66 -22.35 -7.09
CA GLN A 148 13.62 -22.35 -8.54
C GLN A 148 14.38 -23.57 -9.07
N GLY A 149 13.64 -24.65 -9.35
CA GLY A 149 14.25 -25.94 -9.66
C GLY A 149 15.07 -26.45 -8.46
N ALA A 150 16.36 -26.70 -8.66
CA ALA A 150 17.28 -27.12 -7.60
C ALA A 150 17.90 -25.96 -6.80
N ARG A 151 17.55 -24.71 -7.09
CA ARG A 151 18.09 -23.53 -6.38
C ARG A 151 17.15 -23.13 -5.25
N HIS A 152 17.70 -22.98 -4.05
CA HIS A 152 17.01 -22.42 -2.89
C HIS A 152 17.69 -21.11 -2.49
N PHE A 153 16.91 -20.05 -2.29
CA PHE A 153 17.41 -18.74 -1.91
C PHE A 153 16.55 -18.11 -0.83
N VAL A 154 17.20 -17.39 0.07
CA VAL A 154 16.54 -16.56 1.09
C VAL A 154 16.49 -15.14 0.56
N LEU A 155 15.34 -14.50 0.63
CA LEU A 155 15.21 -13.08 0.31
C LEU A 155 15.84 -12.28 1.46
N THR A 156 17.01 -11.69 1.20
CA THR A 156 17.75 -10.91 2.22
C THR A 156 17.42 -9.42 2.20
N GLN A 157 16.75 -8.94 1.15
CA GLN A 157 16.34 -7.54 0.97
C GLN A 157 15.15 -7.45 0.00
N ASP A 158 14.29 -6.44 0.21
CA ASP A 158 13.21 -6.00 -0.69
C ASP A 158 13.75 -5.04 -1.77
#